data_AF-A0A966T2K7-F1
#
_entry.id   AF-A0A966T2K7-F1
#
_cell.length_a   1.000
_cell.length_b   1.000
_cell.length_c   1.000
_cell.angle_alpha   90.00
_cell.angle_beta   90.00
_cell.angle_gamma   90.00
#
_symmetry.space_group_name_H-M   'P 1'
#
loop_
_entity.id
_entity.type
_entity.pdbx_description
1 polymer ?
#
loop_
_entity_poly.entity_id
_entity_poly.type
_entity_poly.pdbx_seq_one_letter_code
_entity_poly.pdbx_strand_id
1 'polypeptide(L)' 'MNEALLRECASVIGHEFRDASLLRLALTHSSYSAEHPSEPSNERLEFLGDAVIGLV' A
#
# COMPACT_ATOMS: atom_id res chain seq x y z
N MET A 1 -1.73 10.99 3.86
CA MET A 1 -1.69 10.80 2.38
C MET A 1 -2.88 11.49 1.71
N ASN A 2 -2.71 12.17 0.56
CA ASN A 2 -3.81 12.82 -0.19
C ASN A 2 -4.63 11.79 -0.99
N GLU A 3 -5.97 11.85 -0.91
CA GLU A 3 -6.87 10.93 -1.63
C GLU A 3 -6.84 11.08 -3.15
N ALA A 4 -6.62 12.30 -3.67
CA ALA A 4 -6.50 12.52 -5.11
C ALA A 4 -5.28 11.80 -5.70
N LEU A 5 -4.17 11.83 -4.97
CA LEU A 5 -2.94 11.15 -5.36
C LEU A 5 -3.11 9.62 -5.36
N LEU A 6 -3.82 9.07 -4.36
CA LEU A 6 -4.12 7.64 -4.32
C LEU A 6 -4.95 7.18 -5.53
N ARG A 7 -5.93 8.00 -5.95
CA ARG A 7 -6.72 7.71 -7.17
C ARG A 7 -5.87 7.75 -8.43
N GLU A 8 -4.95 8.71 -8.52
CA GLU A 8 -4.01 8.79 -9.64
C GLU A 8 -3.11 7.55 -9.70
N CYS A 9 -2.52 7.14 -8.57
CA CYS A 9 -1.73 5.90 -8.49
C CYS A 9 -2.55 4.67 -8.91
N ALA A 10 -3.78 4.53 -8.41
CA ALA A 10 -4.67 3.42 -8.79
C ALA A 10 -4.94 3.40 -10.31
N SER A 11 -5.17 4.58 -10.90
CA SER A 11 -5.35 4.72 -12.35
C SER A 11 -4.10 4.32 -13.14
N VAL A 12 -2.90 4.71 -12.69
CA VAL A 12 -1.63 4.37 -13.35
C VAL A 12 -1.35 2.88 -13.29
N ILE A 13 -1.67 2.23 -12.15
CA ILE A 13 -1.52 0.78 -11.97
C ILE A 13 -2.62 0.00 -12.74
N GLY A 14 -3.70 0.68 -13.14
CA GLY A 14 -4.82 0.06 -13.84
C GLY A 14 -5.68 -0.82 -12.93
N HIS A 15 -5.66 -0.56 -11.62
CA HIS A 15 -6.40 -1.33 -10.62
C HIS A 15 -7.12 -0.42 -9.63
N GLU A 16 -8.46 -0.48 -9.61
CA GLU A 16 -9.25 0.18 -8.58
C GLU A 16 -9.36 -0.68 -7.32
N PHE A 17 -8.88 -0.13 -6.20
CA PHE A 17 -9.00 -0.75 -4.90
C PHE A 17 -10.40 -0.52 -4.34
N ARG A 18 -11.06 -1.61 -3.93
CA ARG A 18 -12.35 -1.52 -3.19
C ARG A 18 -12.21 -0.72 -1.89
N ASP A 19 -11.03 -0.83 -1.25
CA ASP A 19 -10.68 -0.07 -0.06
C ASP A 19 -9.37 0.69 -0.33
N ALA A 20 -9.47 2.01 -0.44
CA ALA A 20 -8.33 2.89 -0.68
C ALA A 20 -7.30 2.88 0.47
N SER A 21 -7.69 2.42 1.67
CA SER A 21 -6.75 2.25 2.78
C SER A 21 -5.71 1.16 2.51
N LEU A 22 -6.03 0.16 1.69
CA LEU A 22 -5.08 -0.88 1.28
C LEU A 22 -4.00 -0.32 0.37
N LEU A 23 -4.36 0.51 -0.61
CA LEU A 23 -3.38 1.19 -1.45
C LEU A 23 -2.52 2.15 -0.63
N ARG A 24 -3.13 2.88 0.30
CA ARG A 24 -2.39 3.74 1.23
C ARG A 24 -1.37 2.93 2.03
N LEU A 25 -1.82 1.83 2.63
CA LEU A 25 -0.96 0.93 3.41
C LEU A 25 0.16 0.36 2.55
N ALA A 26 -0.12 -0.10 1.33
CA ALA A 26 0.89 -0.63 0.41
C ALA A 26 1.97 0.40 0.05
N LEU A 27 1.63 1.69 0.05
CA LEU A 27 2.54 2.80 -0.22
C LEU A 27 3.20 3.39 1.04
N THR A 28 2.92 2.86 2.23
CA THR A 28 3.51 3.34 3.49
C THR A 28 4.81 2.59 3.79
N HIS A 29 5.94 3.26 3.59
CA HIS A 29 7.26 2.71 3.94
C HIS A 29 7.52 2.72 5.47
N SER A 30 8.38 1.84 5.95
CA SER A 30 8.73 1.71 7.37
C SER A 30 9.33 2.99 7.97
N SER A 31 10.08 3.78 7.19
CA SER A 31 10.60 5.08 7.65
C SER A 31 9.48 6.07 7.99
N TYR A 32 8.39 6.07 7.22
CA TYR A 32 7.24 6.93 7.50
C TYR A 32 6.48 6.45 8.75
N SER A 33 6.29 5.14 8.87
CA SER A 33 5.64 4.51 10.03
C SER A 33 6.42 4.74 11.34
N ALA A 34 7.75 4.76 11.28
CA ALA A 34 8.61 5.06 12.42
C ALA A 34 8.36 6.48 13.00
N GLU A 35 8.04 7.44 12.13
CA GLU A 35 7.67 8.81 12.53
C GLU A 35 6.18 8.96 12.87
N HIS A 36 5.33 8.04 12.38
CA HIS A 36 3.87 8.08 12.52
C HIS A 36 3.34 6.73 13.06
N PRO A 37 3.42 6.48 14.38
CA PRO A 37 3.14 5.17 14.97
C PRO A 37 1.72 4.63 14.76
N SER A 38 0.77 5.53 14.44
CA SER A 38 -0.62 5.17 14.12
C SER A 38 -0.81 4.69 12.69
N GLU A 39 0.20 4.85 11.82
CA GLU A 39 0.17 4.41 10.43
C GLU A 39 1.09 3.20 10.25
N PRO A 40 0.55 1.99 10.06
CA PRO A 40 1.37 0.80 9.86
C PRO A 40 2.12 0.84 8.52
N SER A 41 3.27 0.15 8.47
CA SER A 41 4.08 -0.04 7.26
C SER A 41 3.50 -1.11 6.32
N ASN A 42 3.96 -1.10 5.08
CA ASN A 42 3.62 -2.06 4.04
C ASN A 42 4.29 -3.44 4.21
N GLU A 43 5.19 -3.64 5.16
CA GLU A 43 6.03 -4.85 5.30
C GLU A 43 5.20 -6.16 5.38
N ARG A 44 4.02 -6.10 6.03
CA ARG A 44 3.11 -7.26 6.07
C ARG A 44 2.49 -7.59 4.72
N LEU A 45 2.20 -6.57 3.91
CA LEU A 45 1.68 -6.74 2.56
C LEU A 45 2.78 -7.18 1.59
N GLU A 46 4.00 -6.68 1.77
CA GLU A 46 5.19 -7.12 1.02
C GLU A 46 5.42 -8.62 1.22
N PHE A 47 5.49 -9.08 2.48
CA PHE A 47 5.64 -10.49 2.81
C PHE A 47 4.54 -11.38 2.19
N LEU A 48 3.29 -10.93 2.26
CA LEU A 48 2.17 -11.64 1.63
C LEU A 48 2.30 -11.64 0.09
N GLY A 49 2.68 -10.51 -0.48
CA GLY A 49 2.86 -10.32 -1.92
C GLY A 49 3.91 -11.27 -2.49
N ASP A 50 5.05 -11.41 -1.81
CA ASP A 50 6.12 -12.34 -2.19
C ASP A 50 5.62 -13.79 -2.21
N ALA A 51 4.87 -14.19 -1.18
CA ALA A 51 4.28 -15.52 -1.12
C ALA A 51 3.27 -15.76 -2.26
N VAL A 52 2.44 -14.75 -2.59
CA VAL A 52 1.47 -14.85 -3.69
C VAL A 52 2.17 -14.91 -5.05
N ILE A 53 3.18 -14.07 -5.29
CA ILE A 53 3.95 -14.09 -6.53
C ILE A 53 4.67 -15.44 -6.71
N GLY A 54 5.17 -16.04 -5.62
CA GLY A 54 5.81 -17.36 -5.67
C GLY A 54 4.85 -18.53 -5.96
N LEU A 55 3.53 -18.33 -5.90
CA LEU A 55 2.53 -19.35 -6.18
C LEU A 55 2.07 -19.39 -7.65
N VAL A 56 2.30 -18.32 -8.41
CA VAL A 56 1.78 -18.16 -9.79
C VAL A 56 2.79 -18.61 -10.85
#